data_AF-A0A0M3J7Z2-F1
#
_entry.id   AF-A0A0M3J7Z2-F1
#
_cell.length_a   1.000
_cell.length_b   1.000
_cell.length_c   1.000
_cell.angle_alpha   90.00
_cell.angle_beta   90.00
_cell.angle_gamma   90.00
#
_symmetry.space_group_name_H-M   'P 1'
#
loop_
_entity.id
_entity.type
_entity.pdbx_description
1 polymer ?
#
loop_
_entity_poly.entity_id
_entity_poly.type
_entity_poly.pdbx_seq_one_letter_code
_entity_poly.pdbx_strand_id
1 'polypeptide(L)'
;GRGCESVGTVAHEIGRSSAAFSARSSGLSIFRFGQEPTLLGHALGFYHEQARFDRDSFIRVMTQNIQNGLAGQFSKQSAQRMQTFGIRYDYGSVMHYGSKVGLICCSRCFCYLMNSLNGFSTNGRNTIETIDRNYQSTIGQRFGLSFANVKMMNKAYCGGQFVNLNCQNGGYPDPKDCSKCRCTDGVAGRTCNQMRSTRTKCGQLIRASTGTLQTLSQSGAGECNYMITAPAGRRIVLDVNSLRFASGAPCPSAF
;
A
#
# COMPACT_ATOMS: atom_id res chain seq x y z
N GLY A 1 18.87 -6.97 44.19
CA GLY A 1 18.00 -5.80 44.40
C GLY A 1 18.04 -4.93 43.18
N ARG A 2 16.87 -4.79 42.51
CA ARG A 2 16.48 -3.83 41.47
C ARG A 2 17.35 -3.73 40.19
N GLY A 3 16.84 -4.37 39.13
CA GLY A 3 17.25 -4.15 37.75
C GLY A 3 16.69 -2.85 37.17
N CYS A 4 17.42 -2.28 36.21
CA CYS A 4 16.94 -1.21 35.36
C CYS A 4 16.20 -1.82 34.17
N GLU A 5 14.87 -1.89 34.25
CA GLU A 5 14.01 -2.05 33.08
C GLU A 5 13.82 -0.68 32.42
N SER A 6 14.53 -0.43 31.32
CA SER A 6 14.19 0.66 30.42
C SER A 6 13.16 0.17 29.40
N VAL A 7 11.89 0.22 29.77
CA VAL A 7 10.78 0.11 28.81
C VAL A 7 10.71 1.43 28.04
N GLY A 8 11.60 1.58 27.07
CA GLY A 8 11.59 2.69 26.12
C GLY A 8 10.45 2.49 25.12
N THR A 9 9.28 3.07 25.38
CA THR A 9 8.24 3.21 24.37
C THR A 9 8.71 4.28 23.39
N VAL A 10 9.26 3.89 22.23
CA VAL A 10 9.54 4.83 21.14
C VAL A 10 8.20 5.22 20.51
N ALA A 11 7.53 6.21 21.09
CA ALA A 11 6.40 6.87 20.46
C ALA A 11 6.95 7.85 19.41
N HIS A 12 6.87 7.48 18.14
CA HIS A 12 7.01 8.46 17.07
C HIS A 12 5.73 9.31 17.03
N GLU A 13 5.85 10.60 17.34
CA GLU A 13 4.77 11.55 17.07
C GLU A 13 4.54 11.62 15.56
N ILE A 14 3.31 11.34 15.15
CA ILE A 14 2.87 11.30 13.75
C ILE A 14 1.97 12.51 13.52
N GLY A 15 2.29 13.33 12.53
CA GLY A 15 1.61 14.60 12.27
C GLY A 15 2.31 15.81 12.90
N ARG A 16 1.60 16.93 12.94
CA ARG A 16 2.12 18.20 13.46
C ARG A 16 2.29 18.14 14.99
N SER A 17 3.52 18.23 15.46
CA SER A 17 3.82 18.51 16.87
C SER A 17 3.94 20.01 17.09
N SER A 18 3.28 20.55 18.12
CA SER A 18 3.39 21.96 18.54
C SER A 18 4.63 22.21 19.42
N ALA A 19 5.35 21.16 19.80
CA ALA A 19 6.65 21.26 20.44
C ALA A 19 7.74 21.39 19.36
N ALA A 20 8.76 22.22 19.59
CA ALA A 20 9.91 22.32 18.69
C ALA A 20 10.58 20.95 18.55
N PHE A 21 10.39 20.28 17.41
CA PHE A 21 10.93 18.95 17.16
C PHE A 21 12.43 19.05 16.86
N SER A 22 13.27 18.82 17.86
CA SER A 22 14.70 18.59 17.64
C SER A 22 14.90 17.14 17.22
N ALA A 23 14.98 16.89 15.92
CA ALA A 23 15.46 15.61 15.41
C ALA A 23 16.96 15.47 15.73
N ARG A 24 17.30 14.92 16.89
CA ARG A 24 18.67 14.44 17.15
C ARG A 24 18.83 13.08 16.48
N SER A 25 19.19 13.07 15.20
CA SER A 25 19.82 11.89 14.60
C SER A 25 21.32 11.95 14.90
N SER A 26 21.79 11.24 15.91
CA SER A 26 23.22 10.95 16.08
C SER A 26 23.63 9.92 15.02
N GLY A 27 23.83 10.40 13.79
CA GLY A 27 24.20 9.59 12.64
C GLY A 27 23.85 10.27 11.32
N LEU A 28 24.75 10.16 10.34
CA LEU A 28 24.61 10.67 8.98
C LEU A 28 23.28 10.16 8.35
N SER A 29 22.29 11.04 8.21
CA SER A 29 21.02 10.69 7.57
C SER A 29 21.21 10.67 6.05
N ILE A 30 21.53 9.49 5.50
CA ILE A 30 21.53 9.27 4.05
C ILE A 30 20.07 9.11 3.62
N PHE A 31 19.51 10.13 2.94
CA PHE A 31 18.22 10.03 2.27
C PHE A 31 18.28 8.95 1.19
N ARG A 32 17.58 7.84 1.41
CA ARG A 32 17.49 6.73 0.44
C ARG A 32 16.22 6.92 -0.39
N PHE A 33 16.37 6.96 -1.72
CA PHE A 33 15.25 6.92 -2.66
C PHE A 33 14.28 5.77 -2.28
N GLY A 34 13.03 6.11 -1.98
CA GLY A 34 11.98 5.18 -1.52
C GLY A 34 11.58 5.29 -0.04
N GLN A 35 12.37 5.95 0.82
CA GLN A 35 11.94 6.27 2.19
C GLN A 35 11.17 7.60 2.28
N GLU A 36 11.40 8.52 1.35
CA GLU A 36 10.78 9.86 1.32
C GLU A 36 9.26 9.83 1.44
N PRO A 37 8.51 9.01 0.66
CA PRO A 37 7.04 9.04 0.73
C PRO A 37 6.50 8.55 2.07
N THR A 38 7.17 7.59 2.71
CA THR A 38 6.79 7.09 4.04
C THR A 38 7.03 8.13 5.12
N LEU A 39 8.20 8.81 5.08
CA LEU A 39 8.53 9.89 6.01
C LEU A 39 7.57 11.07 5.87
N LEU A 40 7.27 11.48 4.63
CA LEU A 40 6.27 12.51 4.36
C LEU A 40 4.87 12.09 4.82
N GLY A 41 4.49 10.82 4.62
CA GLY A 41 3.25 10.26 5.16
C GLY A 41 3.17 10.44 6.68
N HIS A 42 4.21 10.09 7.42
CA HIS A 42 4.25 10.29 8.88
C HIS A 42 4.21 11.76 9.28
N ALA A 43 4.92 12.64 8.58
CA ALA A 43 4.86 14.09 8.81
C ALA A 43 3.45 14.65 8.58
N LEU A 44 2.71 14.08 7.62
CA LEU A 44 1.31 14.36 7.33
C LEU A 44 0.33 13.55 8.19
N GLY A 45 0.76 12.94 9.30
CA GLY A 45 -0.16 12.30 10.24
C GLY A 45 -0.63 10.89 9.85
N PHE A 46 -0.05 10.27 8.81
CA PHE A 46 -0.41 8.91 8.42
C PHE A 46 0.41 7.88 9.21
N TYR A 47 -0.30 6.99 9.88
CA TYR A 47 0.27 5.78 10.47
C TYR A 47 0.56 4.74 9.39
N HIS A 48 1.32 3.72 9.76
CA HIS A 48 1.53 2.57 8.90
C HIS A 48 0.23 1.81 8.60
N GLU A 49 0.14 1.21 7.41
CA GLU A 49 -1.06 0.46 6.99
C GLU A 49 -1.31 -0.75 7.91
N GLN A 50 -0.26 -1.46 8.32
CA GLN A 50 -0.37 -2.57 9.28
C GLN A 50 -0.69 -2.11 10.71
N ALA A 51 -0.77 -0.81 10.98
CA ALA A 51 -1.22 -0.31 12.27
C ALA A 51 -2.75 -0.09 12.28
N ARG A 52 -3.47 -0.36 11.18
CA ARG A 52 -4.92 -0.17 11.13
C ARG A 52 -5.67 -0.99 12.18
N PHE A 53 -6.75 -0.42 12.70
CA PHE A 53 -7.62 -1.10 13.67
C PHE A 53 -8.30 -2.35 13.07
N ASP A 54 -8.54 -2.36 11.76
CA ASP A 54 -9.19 -3.45 11.00
C ASP A 54 -8.21 -4.42 10.33
N ARG A 55 -6.89 -4.24 10.53
CA ARG A 55 -5.85 -5.01 9.82
C ARG A 55 -5.96 -6.53 9.97
N ASP A 56 -6.51 -7.02 11.08
CA ASP A 56 -6.48 -8.45 11.41
C ASP A 56 -7.45 -9.25 10.48
N SER A 57 -8.24 -8.56 9.66
CA SER A 57 -9.01 -9.15 8.55
C SER A 57 -8.19 -9.30 7.26
N PHE A 58 -6.94 -8.82 7.23
CA PHE A 58 -6.08 -8.76 6.04
C PHE A 58 -4.70 -9.39 6.29
N ILE A 59 -4.16 -9.25 7.50
CA ILE A 59 -2.85 -9.77 7.88
C ILE A 59 -2.88 -10.46 9.24
N ARG A 60 -1.87 -11.30 9.48
CA ARG A 60 -1.53 -11.88 10.78
C ARG A 60 -0.14 -11.40 11.20
N VAL A 61 -0.04 -10.88 12.42
CA VAL A 61 1.23 -10.52 13.04
C VAL A 61 1.75 -11.72 13.81
N MET A 62 2.91 -12.23 13.43
CA MET A 62 3.56 -13.40 14.03
C MET A 62 4.48 -12.94 15.15
N THR A 63 3.89 -12.64 16.32
CA THR A 63 4.60 -12.06 17.47
C THR A 63 5.79 -12.90 17.94
N GLN A 64 5.70 -14.22 17.82
CA GLN A 64 6.79 -15.15 18.14
C GLN A 64 8.03 -14.99 17.24
N ASN A 65 7.88 -14.36 16.08
CA ASN A 65 8.99 -14.10 15.17
C ASN A 65 9.56 -12.69 15.37
N ILE A 66 8.94 -11.82 16.17
CA ILE A 66 9.38 -10.43 16.37
C ILE A 66 10.53 -10.41 17.38
N GLN A 67 11.58 -9.63 17.11
CA GLN A 67 12.65 -9.39 18.07
C GLN A 67 12.14 -8.75 19.37
N ASN A 68 12.71 -9.17 20.50
CA ASN A 68 12.38 -8.63 21.81
C ASN A 68 12.53 -7.10 21.83
N GLY A 69 11.53 -6.41 22.40
CA GLY A 69 11.46 -4.94 22.43
C GLY A 69 10.83 -4.28 21.20
N LEU A 70 10.66 -5.00 20.08
CA LEU A 70 10.05 -4.44 18.86
C LEU A 70 8.55 -4.72 18.71
N ALA A 71 7.94 -5.48 19.61
CA ALA A 71 6.51 -5.81 19.56
C ALA A 71 5.62 -4.55 19.46
N GLY A 72 6.03 -3.44 20.11
CA GLY A 72 5.32 -2.16 20.06
C GLY A 72 5.16 -1.59 18.63
N GLN A 73 6.09 -1.90 17.71
CA GLN A 73 6.05 -1.45 16.31
C GLN A 73 4.89 -2.07 15.50
N PHE A 74 4.28 -3.12 16.03
CA PHE A 74 3.16 -3.84 15.43
C PHE A 74 1.84 -3.58 16.16
N SER A 75 1.79 -2.57 17.03
CA SER A 75 0.56 -2.18 17.73
C SER A 75 -0.48 -1.62 16.77
N LYS A 76 -1.76 -1.93 17.01
CA LYS A 76 -2.88 -1.29 16.30
C LYS A 76 -3.07 0.13 16.84
N GLN A 77 -3.45 1.04 15.96
CA GLN A 77 -4.11 2.28 16.34
C GLN A 77 -5.59 2.00 16.61
N SER A 78 -6.19 2.79 17.48
CA SER A 78 -7.64 2.73 17.72
C SER A 78 -8.41 3.41 16.60
N ALA A 79 -9.68 3.04 16.42
CA ALA A 79 -10.57 3.70 15.46
C ALA A 79 -10.80 5.20 15.76
N GLN A 80 -10.51 5.64 16.99
CA GLN A 80 -10.56 7.05 17.38
C GLN A 80 -9.32 7.84 16.93
N ARG A 81 -8.16 7.18 16.84
CA ARG A 81 -6.89 7.80 16.45
C ARG A 81 -6.59 7.70 14.97
N MET A 82 -7.25 6.79 14.26
CA MET A 82 -7.00 6.54 12.85
C MET A 82 -8.30 6.50 12.05
N GLN A 83 -8.37 7.35 11.03
CA GLN A 83 -9.47 7.41 10.08
C GLN A 83 -9.08 6.76 8.76
N THR A 84 -9.90 5.83 8.27
CA THR A 84 -9.67 5.15 6.97
C THR A 84 -10.29 5.89 5.79
N PHE A 85 -11.16 6.88 6.07
CA PHE A 85 -11.93 7.62 5.07
C PHE A 85 -12.75 6.72 4.12
N GLY A 86 -13.14 5.53 4.58
CA GLY A 86 -13.82 4.52 3.78
C GLY A 86 -12.94 3.88 2.69
N ILE A 87 -11.62 4.04 2.77
CA ILE A 87 -10.65 3.41 1.85
C ILE A 87 -10.30 2.02 2.40
N ARG A 88 -10.34 1.02 1.52
CA ARG A 88 -10.02 -0.37 1.86
C ARG A 88 -8.55 -0.54 2.26
N TYR A 89 -8.23 -1.65 2.90
CA TYR A 89 -6.87 -2.02 3.23
C TYR A 89 -6.02 -2.18 1.97
N ASP A 90 -4.86 -1.54 1.93
CA ASP A 90 -3.98 -1.54 0.77
C ASP A 90 -2.65 -2.27 1.04
N TYR A 91 -2.54 -3.52 0.59
CA TYR A 91 -1.31 -4.29 0.68
C TYR A 91 -0.13 -3.61 -0.04
N GLY A 92 -0.40 -2.85 -1.11
CA GLY A 92 0.60 -2.11 -1.89
C GLY A 92 0.91 -0.71 -1.34
N SER A 93 0.38 -0.36 -0.18
CA SER A 93 0.63 0.94 0.47
C SER A 93 2.11 1.11 0.76
N VAL A 94 2.67 2.28 0.43
CA VAL A 94 4.07 2.62 0.79
C VAL A 94 4.23 2.71 2.32
N MET A 95 3.11 2.89 3.03
CA MET A 95 3.04 2.89 4.48
C MET A 95 2.97 1.49 5.08
N HIS A 96 2.88 0.42 4.27
CA HIS A 96 2.84 -0.95 4.75
C HIS A 96 4.25 -1.48 5.03
N TYR A 97 4.40 -2.21 6.13
CA TYR A 97 5.60 -2.98 6.45
C TYR A 97 5.78 -4.19 5.52
N GLY A 98 7.03 -4.54 5.20
CA GLY A 98 7.34 -5.79 4.52
C GLY A 98 7.24 -7.00 5.45
N SER A 99 7.28 -8.21 4.91
CA SER A 99 7.04 -9.45 5.66
C SER A 99 8.02 -9.71 6.82
N LYS A 100 9.25 -9.21 6.75
CA LYS A 100 10.31 -9.41 7.78
C LYS A 100 10.86 -8.11 8.38
N VAL A 101 10.45 -6.97 7.81
CA VAL A 101 10.88 -5.59 8.10
C VAL A 101 12.38 -5.43 8.39
N GLY A 102 13.18 -5.53 7.34
CA GLY A 102 14.46 -4.87 7.17
C GLY A 102 14.48 -4.36 5.74
N LEU A 103 14.89 -3.09 5.54
CA LEU A 103 14.94 -2.38 4.26
C LEU A 103 15.13 -3.27 3.03
N ILE A 104 14.32 -3.05 1.99
CA ILE A 104 14.60 -3.59 0.65
C ILE A 104 15.95 -3.02 0.24
N CYS A 105 16.98 -3.86 0.32
CA CYS A 105 18.23 -3.67 -0.40
C CYS A 105 17.85 -3.67 -1.89
N CYS A 106 17.77 -2.48 -2.49
CA CYS A 106 17.78 -2.36 -3.94
C CYS A 106 19.09 -2.96 -4.42
N SER A 107 19.05 -3.95 -5.31
CA SER A 107 20.18 -4.80 -5.72
C SER A 107 21.38 -4.05 -6.33
N ARG A 108 21.34 -2.72 -6.41
CA ARG A 108 22.40 -1.83 -6.91
C ARG A 108 22.86 -0.75 -5.92
N CYS A 109 22.28 -0.65 -4.72
CA CYS A 109 22.71 0.35 -3.73
C CYS A 109 23.37 -0.34 -2.54
N PHE A 110 24.67 -0.03 -2.36
CA PHE A 110 25.50 -0.36 -1.20
C PHE A 110 24.67 -0.45 0.11
N CYS A 111 24.50 -1.67 0.62
CA CYS A 111 23.93 -1.95 1.92
C CYS A 111 25.03 -1.80 2.99
N TYR A 112 25.55 -0.59 3.17
CA TYR A 112 26.36 -0.29 4.36
C TYR A 112 25.42 0.08 5.51
N LEU A 113 25.59 -0.65 6.61
CA LEU A 113 24.93 -0.54 7.92
C LEU A 113 23.48 -1.04 7.98
N MET A 114 23.29 -2.34 7.78
CA MET A 114 22.81 -3.26 8.84
C MET A 114 22.96 -4.70 8.33
N ASN A 115 23.83 -5.48 8.99
CA ASN A 115 23.85 -6.95 8.91
C ASN A 115 22.58 -7.53 9.56
N SER A 116 21.41 -7.31 8.97
CA SER A 116 20.20 -8.02 9.37
C SER A 116 19.41 -8.41 8.13
N LEU A 117 19.82 -9.54 7.52
CA LEU A 117 19.01 -10.30 6.55
C LEU A 117 17.61 -10.65 7.13
N ASN A 118 17.46 -10.55 8.45
CA ASN A 118 16.26 -10.90 9.18
C ASN A 118 15.38 -9.69 9.54
N GLY A 119 15.83 -8.45 9.34
CA GLY A 119 15.05 -7.26 9.69
C GLY A 119 14.67 -7.22 11.18
N PHE A 120 13.37 -7.13 11.47
CA PHE A 120 12.75 -7.21 12.80
C PHE A 120 12.41 -8.65 13.20
N SER A 121 12.73 -9.63 12.35
CA SER A 121 12.56 -11.04 12.66
C SER A 121 13.70 -11.55 13.55
N THR A 122 13.38 -12.32 14.58
CA THR A 122 14.36 -12.97 15.46
C THR A 122 14.92 -14.27 14.87
N ASN A 123 14.22 -14.86 13.89
CA ASN A 123 14.52 -16.20 13.36
C ASN A 123 14.49 -16.25 11.83
N GLY A 124 14.45 -15.09 11.17
CA GLY A 124 14.39 -14.96 9.71
C GLY A 124 13.05 -15.36 9.09
N ARG A 125 12.05 -15.74 9.89
CA ARG A 125 10.67 -16.02 9.43
C ARG A 125 9.86 -14.72 9.34
N ASN A 126 8.73 -14.77 8.64
CA ASN A 126 7.86 -13.60 8.48
C ASN A 126 7.32 -13.12 9.84
N THR A 127 7.42 -11.83 10.11
CA THR A 127 6.72 -11.16 11.21
C THR A 127 5.31 -10.74 10.81
N ILE A 128 5.06 -10.56 9.51
CA ILE A 128 3.73 -10.28 8.94
C ILE A 128 3.42 -11.29 7.84
N GLU A 129 2.31 -11.99 7.98
CA GLU A 129 1.75 -12.87 6.96
C GLU A 129 0.43 -12.28 6.44
N THR A 130 0.26 -12.20 5.12
CA THR A 130 -1.04 -11.81 4.56
C THR A 130 -2.02 -12.98 4.64
N ILE A 131 -3.29 -12.69 4.93
CA ILE A 131 -4.34 -13.73 4.97
C ILE A 131 -4.53 -14.30 3.56
N ASP A 132 -4.61 -13.42 2.56
CA ASP A 132 -4.51 -13.81 1.17
C ASP A 132 -3.03 -13.86 0.77
N ARG A 133 -2.53 -15.07 0.52
CA ARG A 133 -1.13 -15.35 0.21
C ARG A 133 -0.67 -14.73 -1.10
N ASN A 134 -1.58 -14.39 -2.02
CA ASN A 134 -1.24 -13.75 -3.28
C ASN A 134 -0.63 -12.35 -3.08
N TYR A 135 -0.94 -11.70 -1.96
CA TYR A 135 -0.41 -10.38 -1.60
C TYR A 135 0.86 -10.42 -0.75
N GLN A 136 1.39 -11.61 -0.43
CA GLN A 136 2.54 -11.73 0.48
C GLN A 136 3.80 -11.04 -0.07
N SER A 137 3.95 -11.03 -1.39
CA SER A 137 5.06 -10.35 -2.08
C SER A 137 4.72 -8.90 -2.47
N THR A 138 3.49 -8.43 -2.22
CA THR A 138 3.08 -7.05 -2.48
C THR A 138 3.45 -6.12 -1.33
N ILE A 139 3.34 -6.61 -0.09
CA ILE A 139 3.57 -5.80 1.10
C ILE A 139 5.03 -5.33 1.21
N GLY A 140 5.20 -4.10 1.71
CA GLY A 140 6.53 -3.52 1.91
C GLY A 140 7.13 -2.86 0.69
N GLN A 141 6.38 -2.68 -0.40
CA GLN A 141 6.86 -1.93 -1.58
C GLN A 141 7.36 -0.52 -1.22
N ARG A 142 8.42 -0.07 -1.92
CA ARG A 142 9.04 1.25 -1.76
C ARG A 142 9.24 1.99 -3.09
N PHE A 143 8.52 1.57 -4.13
CA PHE A 143 8.64 2.15 -5.47
C PHE A 143 7.94 3.51 -5.55
N GLY A 144 6.81 3.68 -4.86
CA GLY A 144 6.13 4.97 -4.79
C GLY A 144 4.77 4.90 -4.08
N LEU A 145 4.04 6.02 -4.09
CA LEU A 145 2.71 6.10 -3.47
C LEU A 145 1.70 5.29 -4.26
N SER A 146 0.91 4.46 -3.56
CA SER A 146 -0.22 3.78 -4.17
C SER A 146 -1.36 4.76 -4.46
N PHE A 147 -2.27 4.37 -5.36
CA PHE A 147 -3.49 5.14 -5.61
C PHE A 147 -4.30 5.37 -4.32
N ALA A 148 -4.36 4.37 -3.43
CA ALA A 148 -5.05 4.48 -2.16
C ALA A 148 -4.36 5.46 -1.20
N ASN A 149 -3.03 5.53 -1.18
CA ASN A 149 -2.28 6.51 -0.38
C ASN A 149 -2.64 7.93 -0.81
N VAL A 150 -2.57 8.24 -2.10
CA VAL A 150 -2.88 9.58 -2.61
C VAL A 150 -4.36 9.92 -2.41
N LYS A 151 -5.26 8.94 -2.59
CA LYS A 151 -6.69 9.11 -2.31
C LYS A 151 -6.96 9.45 -0.85
N MET A 152 -6.26 8.80 0.09
CA MET A 152 -6.40 9.05 1.52
C MET A 152 -5.90 10.45 1.88
N MET A 153 -4.73 10.85 1.36
CA MET A 153 -4.18 12.21 1.53
C MET A 153 -5.13 13.27 0.98
N ASN A 154 -5.68 13.05 -0.21
CA ASN A 154 -6.64 13.97 -0.83
C ASN A 154 -7.91 14.13 0.01
N LYS A 155 -8.45 13.04 0.57
CA LYS A 155 -9.62 13.10 1.45
C LYS A 155 -9.33 13.85 2.76
N ALA A 156 -8.15 13.64 3.34
CA ALA A 156 -7.76 14.26 4.60
C ALA A 156 -7.52 15.78 4.46
N TYR A 157 -6.87 16.21 3.38
CA TYR A 157 -6.36 17.59 3.27
C TYR A 157 -7.08 18.45 2.23
N CYS A 158 -7.77 17.85 1.27
CA CYS A 158 -8.32 18.58 0.13
C CYS A 158 -9.85 18.44 0.00
N GLY A 159 -10.50 17.57 0.78
CA GLY A 159 -11.91 17.17 0.64
C GLY A 159 -12.98 18.26 0.73
N GLY A 160 -12.62 19.51 1.03
CA GLY A 160 -13.53 20.66 1.09
C GLY A 160 -13.39 21.70 -0.03
N GLN A 161 -12.45 21.52 -0.98
CA GLN A 161 -12.08 22.56 -1.96
C GLN A 161 -12.48 22.26 -3.41
N PHE A 162 -13.31 21.23 -3.66
CA PHE A 162 -13.56 20.73 -5.01
C PHE A 162 -15.01 20.82 -5.46
N VAL A 163 -15.18 21.01 -6.77
CA VAL A 163 -16.43 20.79 -7.50
C VAL A 163 -16.90 19.36 -7.19
N ASN A 164 -18.20 19.19 -6.93
CA ASN A 164 -18.80 17.88 -6.68
C ASN A 164 -18.88 17.08 -7.99
N LEU A 165 -17.74 16.53 -8.41
CA LEU A 165 -17.60 15.71 -9.61
C LEU A 165 -17.87 14.25 -9.26
N ASN A 166 -18.86 13.64 -9.92
CA ASN A 166 -19.22 12.24 -9.68
C ASN A 166 -18.20 11.28 -10.31
N CYS A 167 -17.12 10.99 -9.57
CA CYS A 167 -16.07 10.08 -9.99
C CYS A 167 -16.50 8.61 -9.84
N GLN A 168 -16.44 7.86 -10.95
CA GLN A 168 -16.81 6.45 -11.01
C GLN A 168 -15.60 5.53 -10.77
N ASN A 169 -15.84 4.22 -10.67
CA ASN A 169 -14.80 3.19 -10.61
C ASN A 169 -13.69 3.42 -9.56
N GLY A 170 -14.08 3.98 -8.41
CA GLY A 170 -13.13 4.27 -7.32
C GLY A 170 -12.27 5.52 -7.52
N GLY A 171 -12.51 6.32 -8.57
CA GLY A 171 -11.90 7.63 -8.77
C GLY A 171 -12.24 8.63 -7.66
N TYR A 172 -11.56 9.78 -7.69
CA TYR A 172 -11.83 10.92 -6.80
C TYR A 172 -11.43 12.24 -7.50
N PRO A 173 -11.95 13.41 -7.09
CA PRO A 173 -11.58 14.69 -7.70
C PRO A 173 -10.06 14.90 -7.68
N ASP A 174 -9.48 15.26 -8.81
CA ASP A 174 -8.03 15.42 -8.90
C ASP A 174 -7.57 16.66 -8.09
N PRO A 175 -6.64 16.51 -7.12
CA PRO A 175 -6.20 17.61 -6.28
C PRO A 175 -5.50 18.74 -7.04
N LYS A 176 -4.97 18.47 -8.23
CA LYS A 176 -4.26 19.45 -9.06
C LYS A 176 -5.16 20.06 -10.13
N ASP A 177 -6.26 19.39 -10.46
CA ASP A 177 -7.17 19.78 -11.54
C ASP A 177 -8.61 19.39 -11.17
N CYS A 178 -9.28 20.30 -10.47
CA CYS A 178 -10.62 20.12 -9.93
C CYS A 178 -11.70 19.87 -11.02
N SER A 179 -11.36 20.03 -12.30
CA SER A 179 -12.28 19.82 -13.41
C SER A 179 -12.44 18.33 -13.78
N LYS A 180 -11.53 17.46 -13.31
CA LYS A 180 -11.50 16.03 -13.64
C LYS A 180 -11.26 15.17 -12.40
N CYS A 181 -11.54 13.88 -12.57
CA CYS A 181 -11.22 12.86 -11.58
C CYS A 181 -9.81 12.30 -11.82
N ARG A 182 -9.12 12.01 -10.72
CA ARG A 182 -7.99 11.10 -10.71
C ARG A 182 -8.49 9.66 -10.70
N CYS A 183 -8.09 8.91 -11.70
CA CYS A 183 -8.59 7.56 -11.97
C CYS A 183 -7.61 6.48 -11.52
N THR A 184 -8.15 5.37 -11.03
CA THR A 184 -7.35 4.16 -10.76
C THR A 184 -6.85 3.55 -12.06
N ASP A 185 -5.88 2.65 -11.97
CA ASP A 185 -5.33 1.97 -13.13
C ASP A 185 -6.41 1.21 -13.90
N GLY A 186 -6.27 1.21 -15.23
CA GLY A 186 -7.22 0.61 -16.16
C GLY A 186 -8.41 1.48 -16.59
N VAL A 187 -8.70 2.57 -15.88
CA VAL A 187 -9.76 3.52 -16.27
C VAL A 187 -9.22 4.94 -16.50
N ALA A 188 -10.00 5.72 -17.24
CA ALA A 188 -9.67 7.05 -17.74
C ALA A 188 -10.94 7.87 -18.00
N GLY A 189 -10.76 9.07 -18.57
CA GLY A 189 -11.83 10.03 -18.83
C GLY A 189 -12.09 10.97 -17.65
N ARG A 190 -12.88 12.02 -17.90
CA ARG A 190 -13.13 13.08 -16.91
C ARG A 190 -13.70 12.55 -15.59
N THR A 191 -14.54 11.52 -15.65
CA THR A 191 -15.20 10.91 -14.48
C THR A 191 -14.77 9.47 -14.21
N CYS A 192 -13.67 9.01 -14.83
CA CYS A 192 -13.18 7.62 -14.71
C CYS A 192 -14.16 6.55 -15.22
N ASN A 193 -15.06 6.92 -16.14
CA ASN A 193 -16.07 6.05 -16.73
C ASN A 193 -15.60 5.36 -18.03
N GLN A 194 -14.44 5.73 -18.56
CA GLN A 194 -13.89 5.18 -19.78
C GLN A 194 -12.76 4.21 -19.44
N MET A 195 -12.54 3.21 -20.30
CA MET A 195 -11.33 2.41 -20.19
C MET A 195 -10.11 3.19 -20.69
N ARG A 196 -8.97 2.94 -20.04
CA ARG A 196 -7.70 3.48 -20.50
C ARG A 196 -7.28 2.73 -21.77
N SER A 197 -7.02 3.48 -22.84
CA SER A 197 -6.55 2.92 -24.10
C SER A 197 -5.21 2.20 -23.91
N THR A 198 -5.14 0.95 -24.33
CA THR A 198 -3.92 0.15 -24.29
C THR A 198 -3.23 0.20 -25.65
N ARG A 199 -1.91 0.43 -25.68
CA ARG A 199 -1.12 0.39 -26.93
C ARG A 199 -0.96 -1.03 -27.45
N THR A 200 -1.00 -2.01 -26.55
CA THR A 200 -0.90 -3.43 -26.87
C THR A 200 -2.21 -3.91 -27.50
N LYS A 201 -2.12 -4.78 -28.52
CA LYS A 201 -3.25 -5.53 -29.07
C LYS A 201 -3.72 -6.55 -28.03
N CYS A 202 -4.45 -6.04 -27.05
CA CYS A 202 -5.19 -6.83 -26.09
C CYS A 202 -6.48 -7.29 -26.77
N GLY A 203 -6.98 -8.49 -26.44
CA GLY A 203 -8.25 -9.00 -26.99
C GLY A 203 -9.46 -8.11 -26.66
N GLN A 204 -10.69 -8.61 -26.81
CA GLN A 204 -11.89 -7.82 -26.46
C GLN A 204 -11.84 -7.27 -25.04
N LEU A 205 -11.82 -5.94 -24.93
CA LEU A 205 -11.54 -5.20 -23.70
C LEU A 205 -12.77 -5.01 -22.81
N ILE A 206 -13.98 -5.00 -23.38
CA ILE A 206 -15.25 -4.94 -22.64
C ILE A 206 -15.95 -6.28 -22.80
N ARG A 207 -16.28 -6.95 -21.70
CA ARG A 207 -17.04 -8.19 -21.71
C ARG A 207 -18.20 -8.14 -20.74
N ALA A 208 -19.41 -8.36 -21.25
CA ALA A 208 -20.56 -8.64 -20.41
C ALA A 208 -20.41 -10.06 -19.83
N SER A 209 -20.51 -10.19 -18.52
CA SER A 209 -20.52 -11.50 -17.85
C SER A 209 -21.75 -12.28 -18.31
N THR A 210 -21.53 -13.50 -18.78
CA THR A 210 -22.60 -14.47 -19.08
C THR A 210 -22.87 -15.36 -17.86
N GLY A 211 -23.90 -16.19 -17.92
CA GLY A 211 -24.11 -17.27 -16.94
C GLY A 211 -23.10 -18.42 -17.04
N THR A 212 -22.09 -18.28 -17.91
CA THR A 212 -21.09 -19.29 -18.24
C THR A 212 -19.69 -18.71 -18.03
N LEU A 213 -18.75 -19.53 -17.55
CA LEU A 213 -17.36 -19.12 -17.41
C LEU A 213 -16.76 -18.82 -18.78
N GLN A 214 -16.09 -17.67 -18.89
CA GLN A 214 -15.37 -17.25 -20.10
C GLN A 214 -13.87 -17.20 -19.79
N THR A 215 -13.05 -17.74 -20.68
CA THR A 215 -11.59 -17.68 -20.53
C THR A 215 -11.06 -16.36 -21.09
N LEU A 216 -10.23 -15.70 -20.28
CA LEU A 216 -9.41 -14.56 -20.66
C LEU A 216 -7.95 -15.02 -20.58
N SER A 217 -7.22 -14.87 -21.69
CA SER A 217 -5.79 -15.19 -21.75
C SER A 217 -5.05 -14.09 -22.47
N GLN A 218 -3.92 -13.69 -21.92
CA GLN A 218 -3.02 -12.70 -22.48
C GLN A 218 -1.58 -13.14 -22.23
N SER A 219 -0.73 -12.99 -23.24
CA SER A 219 0.71 -13.29 -23.17
C SER A 219 1.53 -12.20 -23.82
N GLY A 220 2.79 -12.07 -23.41
CA GLY A 220 3.72 -11.08 -23.93
C GLY A 220 3.85 -9.83 -23.05
N ALA A 221 4.82 -8.99 -23.35
CA ALA A 221 5.03 -7.73 -22.65
C ALA A 221 4.00 -6.69 -23.12
N GLY A 222 3.32 -6.07 -22.17
CA GLY A 222 2.33 -5.02 -22.46
C GLY A 222 1.33 -4.85 -21.33
N GLU A 223 0.58 -3.75 -21.39
CA GLU A 223 -0.50 -3.47 -20.44
C GLU A 223 -1.85 -3.74 -21.11
N CYS A 224 -2.66 -4.57 -20.48
CA CYS A 224 -4.02 -4.89 -20.93
C CYS A 224 -5.03 -4.58 -19.83
N ASN A 225 -5.99 -3.72 -20.16
CA ASN A 225 -7.06 -3.30 -19.27
C ASN A 225 -8.37 -3.93 -19.76
N TYR A 226 -8.96 -4.80 -18.94
CA TYR A 226 -10.24 -5.46 -19.24
C TYR A 226 -11.32 -4.93 -18.27
N MET A 227 -12.43 -4.47 -18.82
CA MET A 227 -13.63 -4.12 -18.06
C MET A 227 -14.68 -5.20 -18.22
N ILE A 228 -14.96 -5.90 -17.12
CA ILE A 228 -15.98 -6.94 -17.08
C ILE A 228 -17.20 -6.35 -16.38
N THR A 229 -18.36 -6.38 -17.03
CA THR A 229 -19.61 -5.83 -16.52
C THR A 229 -20.62 -6.94 -16.23
N ALA A 230 -21.43 -6.78 -15.18
CA ALA A 230 -22.51 -7.69 -14.86
C ALA A 230 -23.85 -6.93 -14.78
N PRO A 231 -24.98 -7.56 -15.14
CA PRO A 231 -26.30 -7.00 -14.90
C PRO A 231 -26.52 -6.67 -13.43
N ALA A 232 -27.40 -5.69 -13.16
CA ALA A 232 -27.75 -5.30 -11.80
C ALA A 232 -28.21 -6.52 -10.97
N GLY A 233 -27.73 -6.60 -9.72
CA GLY A 233 -28.03 -7.71 -8.82
C GLY A 233 -27.18 -8.97 -9.03
N ARG A 234 -26.31 -9.04 -10.04
CA ARG A 234 -25.35 -10.14 -10.21
C ARG A 234 -23.95 -9.78 -9.74
N ARG A 235 -23.18 -10.82 -9.41
CA ARG A 235 -21.76 -10.71 -9.02
C ARG A 235 -20.89 -11.35 -10.10
N ILE A 236 -19.76 -10.72 -10.39
CA ILE A 236 -18.73 -11.27 -11.26
C ILE A 236 -17.88 -12.21 -10.42
N VAL A 237 -17.65 -13.42 -10.92
CA VAL A 237 -16.68 -14.37 -10.38
C VAL A 237 -15.50 -14.42 -11.35
N LEU A 238 -14.30 -14.23 -10.82
CA LEU A 238 -13.06 -14.40 -11.56
C LEU A 238 -12.32 -15.58 -10.96
N ASP A 239 -11.97 -16.54 -11.81
CA ASP A 239 -11.10 -17.66 -11.44
C ASP A 239 -9.78 -17.51 -12.18
N VAL A 240 -8.69 -17.54 -11.42
CA VAL A 240 -7.35 -17.29 -11.93
C VAL A 240 -6.63 -18.63 -12.09
N ASN A 241 -6.75 -19.20 -13.30
CA ASN A 241 -6.18 -20.52 -13.60
C ASN A 241 -4.65 -20.55 -13.52
N SER A 242 -3.99 -19.54 -14.08
CA SER A 242 -2.53 -19.45 -14.05
C SER A 242 -2.06 -18.01 -14.23
N LEU A 243 -0.99 -17.66 -13.52
CA LEU A 243 -0.28 -16.39 -13.65
C LEU A 243 1.21 -16.71 -13.80
N ARG A 244 1.84 -16.17 -14.85
CA ARG A 244 3.28 -16.35 -15.10
C ARG A 244 3.90 -14.98 -15.36
N PHE A 245 4.65 -14.50 -14.39
CA PHE A 245 5.36 -13.23 -14.46
C PHE A 245 6.81 -13.42 -13.99
N ALA A 246 7.71 -12.53 -14.40
CA ALA A 246 9.04 -12.48 -13.83
C ALA A 246 8.93 -12.22 -12.32
N SER A 247 9.66 -12.99 -11.51
CA SER A 247 9.62 -12.86 -10.06
C SER A 247 10.28 -11.56 -9.59
N GLY A 248 9.60 -10.83 -8.71
CA GLY A 248 10.12 -9.64 -8.04
C GLY A 248 9.54 -9.56 -6.63
N ALA A 249 10.38 -9.25 -5.65
CA ALA A 249 9.98 -9.09 -4.25
C ALA A 249 10.62 -7.80 -3.69
N PRO A 250 9.80 -6.77 -3.36
CA PRO A 250 8.35 -6.70 -3.54
C PRO A 250 7.94 -6.62 -5.02
N CYS A 251 6.72 -7.06 -5.34
CA CYS A 251 6.13 -6.83 -6.66
C CYS A 251 5.96 -5.32 -6.86
N PRO A 252 6.52 -4.72 -7.93
CA PRO A 252 6.25 -3.32 -8.22
C PRO A 252 4.76 -3.15 -8.56
N SER A 253 4.12 -2.14 -7.95
CA SER A 253 2.89 -1.59 -8.52
C SER A 253 3.26 -1.03 -9.89
N ALA A 254 2.64 -1.53 -10.96
CA ALA A 254 2.84 -0.99 -12.30
C ALA A 254 2.65 0.54 -12.28
N PHE A 255 3.59 1.27 -12.87
CA PHE A 255 3.55 2.73 -13.02
C PHE A 255 3.44 3.08 -14.49
#